data_AF-X1BP98-F1
#
_entry.id   AF-X1BP98-F1
#
_cell.length_a   1.000
_cell.length_b   1.000
_cell.length_c   1.000
_cell.angle_alpha   90.00
_cell.angle_beta   90.00
_cell.angle_gamma   90.00
#
_symmetry.space_group_name_H-M   'P 1'
#
loop_
_entity.id
_entity.type
_entity.pdbx_description
1 polymer ?
#
loop_
_entity_poly.entity_id
_entity_poly.type
_entity_poly.pdbx_seq_one_letter_code
_entity_poly.pdbx_strand_id
1 'polypeptide(L)'
;KLEGAMWYEDFINDRIMVVKPANLVDSGVDLTEADYDDCEYEDDCNQVRAFFVFGKSEDKIFAKAVDETVSGYKTEKLIDESITNVADAQDIADAQLALVNSKRPSIRLPLNADNAALQLGTTVDVTFARPTIAKTAYPIRKIERSKFGITGIQTVLYLGFGESTFEEDAAKAIRDNAFRSHKSQTDRLISP
;
A
#
# COMPACT_ATOMS: atom_id res chain seq x y z
N LYS A 1 13.74 -10.42 10.35
CA LYS A 1 12.26 -10.49 10.37
C LYS A 1 11.69 -9.51 9.37
N LEU A 2 11.02 -10.01 8.33
CA LEU A 2 10.44 -9.22 7.22
C LEU A 2 9.06 -8.63 7.53
N GLU A 3 8.50 -8.91 8.72
CA GLU A 3 7.24 -8.30 9.17
C GLU A 3 7.29 -6.78 9.08
N GLY A 4 6.26 -6.22 8.44
CA GLY A 4 6.08 -4.78 8.22
C GLY A 4 6.98 -4.15 7.14
N ALA A 5 7.71 -4.96 6.35
CA ALA A 5 8.44 -4.45 5.20
C ALA A 5 7.54 -4.45 3.96
N MET A 6 7.64 -3.37 3.18
CA MET A 6 6.92 -3.20 1.92
C MET A 6 7.90 -3.36 0.75
N TRP A 7 7.41 -3.87 -0.36
CA TRP A 7 8.16 -3.93 -1.61
C TRP A 7 7.95 -2.60 -2.34
N TYR A 8 9.06 -1.97 -2.72
CA TYR A 8 9.07 -0.75 -3.52
C TYR A 8 9.76 -1.07 -4.83
N GLU A 9 9.06 -0.83 -5.94
CA GLU A 9 9.62 -1.02 -7.27
C GLU A 9 10.39 0.24 -7.65
N ASP A 10 11.72 0.14 -7.67
CA ASP A 10 12.62 1.19 -8.14
C ASP A 10 12.79 1.06 -9.66
N PHE A 11 11.82 1.59 -10.40
CA PHE A 11 11.81 1.59 -11.87
C PHE A 11 12.94 2.42 -12.50
N ILE A 12 13.62 3.27 -11.73
CA ILE A 12 14.76 4.06 -12.22
C ILE A 12 16.01 3.18 -12.30
N ASN A 13 16.20 2.32 -11.30
CA ASN A 13 17.36 1.43 -11.22
C ASN A 13 17.04 -0.04 -11.56
N ASP A 14 15.84 -0.30 -12.09
CA ASP A 14 15.31 -1.62 -12.44
C ASP A 14 15.52 -2.66 -11.32
N ARG A 15 15.14 -2.28 -10.09
CA ARG A 15 15.31 -3.13 -8.90
C ARG A 15 14.09 -3.08 -8.00
N ILE A 16 13.90 -4.13 -7.22
CA ILE A 16 12.88 -4.17 -6.16
C ILE A 16 13.58 -3.99 -4.82
N MET A 17 13.13 -3.01 -4.03
CA MET A 17 13.64 -2.74 -2.69
C MET A 17 12.63 -3.19 -1.64
N VAL A 18 13.13 -3.80 -0.57
CA VAL A 18 12.32 -4.13 0.60
C VAL A 18 12.64 -3.11 1.68
N VAL A 19 11.69 -2.21 1.96
CA VAL A 19 11.89 -1.12 2.91
C VAL A 19 10.80 -1.14 3.96
N LYS A 20 11.18 -0.97 5.23
CA LYS A 20 10.21 -0.72 6.31
C LYS A 20 9.88 0.77 6.31
N PRO A 21 8.62 1.18 6.51
CA PRO A 21 8.26 2.61 6.60
C PRO A 21 9.16 3.43 7.54
N ALA A 22 9.59 2.84 8.66
CA ALA A 22 10.50 3.48 9.63
C ALA A 22 11.94 3.73 9.12
N ASN A 23 12.33 3.12 7.99
CA ASN A 23 13.66 3.23 7.40
C ASN A 23 13.68 4.15 6.17
N LEU A 24 12.56 4.78 5.82
CA LEU A 24 12.53 5.74 4.74
C LEU A 24 13.36 6.97 5.12
N VAL A 25 14.22 7.40 4.20
CA VAL A 25 15.04 8.58 4.37
C VAL A 25 14.38 9.78 3.70
N ASP A 26 14.55 10.95 4.28
CA ASP A 26 14.08 12.19 3.68
C ASP A 26 14.86 12.51 2.39
N SER A 27 14.13 12.88 1.33
CA SER A 27 14.70 13.37 0.07
C SER A 27 15.33 14.76 0.23
N GLY A 28 14.99 15.50 1.30
CA GLY A 28 15.43 16.87 1.54
C GLY A 28 14.78 17.88 0.58
N VAL A 29 13.71 17.48 -0.11
CA VAL A 29 12.94 18.31 -1.03
C VAL A 29 11.63 18.70 -0.36
N ASP A 30 11.38 20.00 -0.28
CA ASP A 30 10.06 20.56 0.05
C ASP A 30 9.34 20.91 -1.26
N LEU A 31 8.18 20.32 -1.49
CA LEU A 31 7.29 20.67 -2.61
C LEU A 31 6.17 21.59 -2.14
N THR A 32 5.95 22.64 -2.92
CA THR A 32 4.93 23.66 -2.71
C THR A 32 4.00 23.76 -3.92
N GLU A 33 2.92 24.53 -3.81
CA GLU A 33 1.95 24.75 -4.89
C GLU A 33 2.56 25.29 -6.19
N ALA A 34 3.77 25.85 -6.16
CA ALA A 34 4.48 26.30 -7.36
C ALA A 34 5.16 25.16 -8.13
N ASP A 35 5.44 24.04 -7.46
CA ASP A 35 6.26 22.95 -7.98
C ASP A 35 5.45 21.89 -8.75
N TYR A 36 4.13 21.91 -8.60
CA TYR A 36 3.24 20.91 -9.15
C TYR A 36 1.99 21.53 -9.80
N ASP A 37 1.45 20.85 -10.82
CA ASP A 37 0.13 21.12 -11.41
C ASP A 37 -0.97 20.40 -10.61
N ASP A 38 -2.25 20.61 -10.94
CA ASP A 38 -3.41 20.01 -10.26
C ASP A 38 -3.15 18.57 -9.77
N CYS A 39 -3.21 18.39 -8.45
CA CYS A 39 -3.01 17.10 -7.81
C CYS A 39 -4.29 16.26 -7.93
N GLU A 40 -4.14 15.03 -8.40
CA GLU A 40 -5.22 14.05 -8.44
C GLU A 40 -5.18 13.20 -7.16
N TYR A 41 -6.30 13.18 -6.45
CA TYR A 41 -6.51 12.29 -5.32
C TYR A 41 -7.22 11.05 -5.85
N GLU A 42 -6.63 9.87 -5.63
CA GLU A 42 -7.40 8.63 -5.75
C GLU A 42 -8.43 8.60 -4.59
N ASP A 43 -9.66 9.07 -4.86
CA ASP A 43 -10.71 9.32 -3.86
C ASP A 43 -11.23 8.03 -3.15
N ASP A 44 -10.86 6.84 -3.63
CA ASP A 44 -11.26 5.53 -3.08
C ASP A 44 -10.20 4.89 -2.13
N CYS A 45 -9.19 5.65 -1.71
CA CYS A 45 -8.12 5.11 -0.88
C CYS A 45 -8.54 4.84 0.57
N ASN A 46 -8.85 3.57 0.85
CA ASN A 46 -8.57 2.87 2.11
C ASN A 46 -8.94 3.53 3.44
N GLN A 47 -10.12 4.14 3.53
CA GLN A 47 -10.75 4.44 4.83
C GLN A 47 -11.37 3.18 5.47
N VAL A 48 -10.56 2.12 5.62
CA VAL A 48 -11.02 0.86 6.22
C VAL A 48 -11.04 1.01 7.73
N ARG A 49 -12.25 1.10 8.27
CA ARG A 49 -12.46 1.23 9.71
C ARG A 49 -12.24 -0.09 10.45
N ALA A 50 -12.51 -1.22 9.80
CA ALA A 50 -12.33 -2.52 10.44
C ALA A 50 -11.87 -3.59 9.46
N PHE A 51 -11.01 -4.47 9.96
CA PHE A 51 -10.53 -5.65 9.24
C PHE A 51 -10.96 -6.90 10.00
N PHE A 52 -11.61 -7.82 9.29
CA PHE A 52 -12.11 -9.08 9.84
C PHE A 52 -11.26 -10.25 9.35
N VAL A 53 -10.88 -11.16 10.24
CA VAL A 53 -10.19 -12.39 9.87
C VAL A 53 -11.03 -13.58 10.31
N PHE A 54 -11.38 -14.42 9.34
CA PHE A 54 -12.08 -15.68 9.55
C PHE A 54 -11.08 -16.82 9.34
N GLY A 55 -10.81 -17.57 10.40
CA GLY A 55 -9.93 -18.73 10.37
C GLY A 55 -10.71 -20.03 10.09
N LYS A 56 -10.18 -21.15 10.59
CA LYS A 56 -10.84 -22.45 10.51
C LYS A 56 -12.26 -22.41 11.09
N SER A 57 -13.22 -22.79 10.26
CA SER A 57 -14.66 -22.67 10.56
C SER A 57 -15.13 -23.62 11.66
N GLU A 58 -14.61 -24.85 11.71
CA GLU A 58 -14.90 -25.85 12.74
C GLU A 58 -14.60 -25.34 14.15
N ASP A 59 -13.49 -24.62 14.28
CA ASP A 59 -12.98 -24.09 15.54
C ASP A 59 -13.51 -22.66 15.83
N LYS A 60 -14.39 -22.14 14.96
CA LYS A 60 -15.01 -20.80 15.05
C LYS A 60 -13.98 -19.69 15.22
N ILE A 61 -12.85 -19.79 14.53
CA ILE A 61 -11.77 -18.81 14.62
C ILE A 61 -12.21 -17.52 13.95
N PHE A 62 -12.26 -16.45 14.73
CA PHE A 62 -12.63 -15.12 14.27
C PHE A 62 -11.87 -14.06 15.06
N ALA A 63 -11.37 -13.06 14.35
CA ALA A 63 -10.75 -11.88 14.94
C ALA A 63 -11.15 -10.61 14.19
N LYS A 64 -11.05 -9.48 14.90
CA LYS A 64 -11.44 -8.16 14.38
C LYS A 64 -10.48 -7.10 14.90
N ALA A 65 -9.94 -6.31 13.97
CA ALA A 65 -9.24 -5.07 14.28
C ALA A 65 -10.15 -3.88 13.92
N VAL A 66 -10.12 -2.81 14.72
CA VAL A 66 -10.90 -1.58 14.49
C VAL A 66 -10.03 -0.35 14.69
N ASP A 67 -10.10 0.59 13.74
CA ASP A 67 -9.54 1.92 13.88
C ASP A 67 -10.67 2.91 14.23
N GLU A 68 -10.64 3.43 15.45
CA GLU A 68 -11.63 4.41 15.93
C GLU A 68 -11.36 5.83 15.45
N THR A 69 -10.20 6.08 14.84
CA THR A 69 -9.80 7.40 14.33
C THR A 69 -10.33 7.68 12.91
N VAL A 70 -10.85 6.66 12.22
CA VAL A 70 -11.39 6.75 10.85
C VAL A 70 -12.92 6.82 10.89
N SER A 71 -13.49 7.88 10.31
CA SER A 71 -14.95 8.12 10.27
C SER A 71 -15.70 7.31 9.22
N GLY A 72 -15.00 6.51 8.41
CA GLY A 72 -15.56 5.69 7.33
C GLY A 72 -16.30 4.43 7.82
N TYR A 73 -17.08 3.82 6.92
CA TYR A 73 -17.78 2.54 7.18
C TYR A 73 -17.19 1.38 6.37
N LYS A 74 -16.12 1.61 5.60
CA LYS A 74 -15.50 0.57 4.77
C LYS A 74 -14.90 -0.49 5.70
N THR A 75 -15.19 -1.75 5.38
CA THR A 75 -14.65 -2.90 6.12
C THR A 75 -14.12 -3.92 5.14
N GLU A 76 -13.03 -4.57 5.52
CA GLU A 76 -12.39 -5.61 4.72
C GLU A 76 -12.33 -6.91 5.50
N LYS A 77 -12.18 -8.02 4.76
CA LYS A 77 -12.16 -9.36 5.36
C LYS A 77 -11.14 -10.26 4.67
N LEU A 78 -10.50 -11.10 5.47
CA LEU A 78 -9.69 -12.22 5.05
C LEU A 78 -10.37 -13.51 5.54
N ILE A 79 -10.46 -14.50 4.64
CA ILE A 79 -10.95 -15.84 4.99
C ILE A 79 -9.80 -16.79 4.68
N ASP A 80 -9.26 -17.41 5.72
CA ASP A 80 -8.13 -18.34 5.62
C ASP A 80 -8.30 -19.48 6.64
N GLU A 81 -8.77 -20.63 6.15
CA GLU A 81 -9.02 -21.82 6.98
C GLU A 81 -7.74 -22.46 7.53
N SER A 82 -6.55 -22.03 7.09
CA SER A 82 -5.28 -22.49 7.67
C SER A 82 -5.00 -21.88 9.04
N ILE A 83 -5.66 -20.77 9.39
CA ILE A 83 -5.52 -20.13 10.69
C ILE A 83 -6.33 -20.93 11.73
N THR A 84 -5.62 -21.63 12.61
CA THR A 84 -6.23 -22.53 13.62
C THR A 84 -6.34 -21.90 15.01
N ASN A 85 -5.84 -20.67 15.20
CA ASN A 85 -5.79 -20.02 16.51
C ASN A 85 -6.32 -18.57 16.43
N VAL A 86 -7.04 -18.15 17.46
CA VAL A 86 -7.61 -16.80 17.57
C VAL A 86 -6.51 -15.74 17.74
N ALA A 87 -5.43 -16.05 18.45
CA ALA A 87 -4.32 -15.10 18.63
C ALA A 87 -3.67 -14.76 17.28
N ASP A 88 -3.36 -15.77 16.47
CA ASP A 88 -2.78 -15.58 15.14
C ASP A 88 -3.74 -14.80 14.22
N ALA A 89 -5.04 -15.11 14.29
CA ALA A 89 -6.07 -14.37 13.55
C ALA A 89 -6.10 -12.88 13.95
N GLN A 90 -5.91 -12.58 15.25
CA GLN A 90 -5.88 -11.21 15.76
C GLN A 90 -4.61 -10.47 15.32
N ASP A 91 -3.44 -11.11 15.41
CA ASP A 91 -2.18 -10.54 14.93
C ASP A 91 -2.26 -10.20 13.43
N ILE A 92 -2.88 -11.09 12.63
CA ILE A 92 -3.14 -10.84 11.21
C ILE A 92 -4.13 -9.68 11.03
N ALA A 93 -5.23 -9.64 11.79
CA ALA A 93 -6.23 -8.57 11.69
C ALA A 93 -5.60 -7.20 11.97
N ASP A 94 -4.80 -7.09 13.04
CA ASP A 94 -4.14 -5.85 13.43
C ASP A 94 -3.06 -5.45 12.42
N ALA A 95 -2.26 -6.40 11.93
CA ALA A 95 -1.26 -6.14 10.89
C ALA A 95 -1.90 -5.69 9.57
N GLN A 96 -3.00 -6.31 9.15
CA GLN A 96 -3.73 -5.95 7.94
C GLN A 96 -4.44 -4.60 8.08
N LEU A 97 -5.06 -4.33 9.23
CA LEU A 97 -5.65 -3.01 9.48
C LEU A 97 -4.57 -1.92 9.51
N ALA A 98 -3.44 -2.15 10.19
CA ALA A 98 -2.33 -1.21 10.18
C ALA A 98 -1.76 -0.99 8.76
N LEU A 99 -1.68 -2.06 7.96
CA LEU A 99 -1.28 -1.99 6.56
C LEU A 99 -2.27 -1.11 5.77
N VAL A 100 -3.57 -1.39 5.85
CA VAL A 100 -4.60 -0.64 5.12
C VAL A 100 -4.72 0.82 5.59
N ASN A 101 -4.53 1.07 6.88
CA ASN A 101 -4.48 2.43 7.43
C ASN A 101 -3.21 3.19 7.05
N SER A 102 -2.09 2.48 6.91
CA SER A 102 -0.87 3.10 6.40
C SER A 102 -1.06 3.51 4.94
N LYS A 103 -1.81 2.73 4.13
CA LYS A 103 -2.17 2.94 2.71
C LYS A 103 -3.09 4.16 2.43
N ARG A 104 -2.85 5.31 3.10
CA ARG A 104 -3.44 6.63 2.84
C ARG A 104 -3.14 7.14 1.41
N PRO A 105 -3.98 8.05 0.87
CA PRO A 105 -4.24 8.17 -0.55
C PRO A 105 -3.00 8.26 -1.42
N SER A 106 -3.05 7.51 -2.52
CA SER A 106 -2.17 7.72 -3.66
C SER A 106 -2.46 9.10 -4.22
N ILE A 107 -1.57 10.02 -3.95
CA ILE A 107 -1.62 11.36 -4.55
C ILE A 107 -0.76 11.27 -5.80
N ARG A 108 -1.41 11.46 -6.94
CA ARG A 108 -0.71 11.63 -8.21
C ARG A 108 -0.37 13.11 -8.35
N LEU A 109 0.93 13.40 -8.26
CA LEU A 109 1.47 14.74 -8.25
C LEU A 109 2.34 14.96 -9.51
N PRO A 110 1.78 15.57 -10.57
CA PRO A 110 2.56 15.98 -11.72
C PRO A 110 3.43 17.19 -11.36
N LEU A 111 4.74 17.04 -11.50
CA LEU A 111 5.71 18.10 -11.24
C LEU A 111 6.04 18.90 -12.49
N ASN A 112 6.31 20.17 -12.27
CA ASN A 112 6.69 21.12 -13.32
C ASN A 112 8.17 21.01 -13.74
N ALA A 113 8.98 20.25 -13.00
CA ALA A 113 10.41 20.04 -13.26
C ALA A 113 10.88 18.63 -12.86
N ASP A 114 11.99 18.20 -13.45
CA ASP A 114 12.72 17.01 -13.00
C ASP A 114 13.67 17.38 -11.85
N ASN A 115 13.59 16.64 -10.74
CA ASN A 115 14.48 16.79 -9.60
C ASN A 115 15.10 15.44 -9.26
N ALA A 116 16.43 15.35 -9.39
CA ALA A 116 17.19 14.12 -9.20
C ALA A 116 17.22 13.63 -7.74
N ALA A 117 16.91 14.50 -6.77
CA ALA A 117 16.81 14.15 -5.35
C ALA A 117 15.53 13.36 -5.02
N LEU A 118 14.50 13.48 -5.87
CA LEU A 118 13.27 12.69 -5.73
C LEU A 118 13.53 11.27 -6.21
N GLN A 119 13.56 10.33 -5.26
CA GLN A 119 13.89 8.93 -5.50
C GLN A 119 12.90 8.00 -4.80
N LEU A 120 12.77 6.80 -5.34
CA LEU A 120 11.92 5.77 -4.79
C LEU A 120 12.44 5.30 -3.42
N GLY A 121 11.54 5.10 -2.46
CA GLY A 121 11.92 4.75 -1.09
C GLY A 121 12.47 5.91 -0.26
N THR A 122 12.25 7.16 -0.70
CA THR A 122 12.47 8.38 0.09
C THR A 122 11.14 9.01 0.49
N THR A 123 11.13 9.89 1.50
CA THR A 123 9.99 10.76 1.79
C THR A 123 10.20 12.16 1.20
N VAL A 124 9.11 12.83 0.84
CA VAL A 124 9.10 14.22 0.39
C VAL A 124 8.07 14.99 1.20
N ASP A 125 8.45 16.17 1.68
CA ASP A 125 7.53 17.06 2.36
C ASP A 125 6.69 17.82 1.32
N VAL A 126 5.37 17.70 1.39
CA VAL A 126 4.47 18.36 0.45
C VAL A 126 3.49 19.26 1.18
N THR A 127 3.42 20.51 0.73
CA THR A 127 2.41 21.48 1.18
C THR A 127 1.33 21.59 0.12
N PHE A 128 0.12 21.09 0.43
CA PHE A 128 -1.00 21.12 -0.49
C PHE A 128 -1.80 22.41 -0.40
N ALA A 129 -2.28 22.91 -1.55
CA ALA A 129 -3.21 24.04 -1.64
C ALA A 129 -4.53 23.82 -0.90
N ARG A 130 -4.97 22.57 -0.77
CA ARG A 130 -6.18 22.23 -0.03
C ARG A 130 -5.84 22.02 1.45
N PRO A 131 -6.40 22.84 2.37
CA PRO A 131 -6.08 22.78 3.80
C PRO A 131 -6.59 21.52 4.49
N THR A 132 -7.39 20.69 3.81
CA THR A 132 -7.86 19.39 4.30
C THR A 132 -6.74 18.36 4.41
N ILE A 133 -5.58 18.64 3.81
CA ILE A 133 -4.42 17.76 3.84
C ILE A 133 -3.28 18.51 4.52
N ALA A 134 -2.90 18.04 5.70
CA ALA A 134 -1.83 18.65 6.47
C ALA A 134 -0.49 18.48 5.74
N LYS A 135 0.39 19.49 5.85
CA LYS A 135 1.80 19.34 5.48
C LYS A 135 2.37 18.14 6.24
N THR A 136 2.89 17.17 5.52
CA THR A 136 3.53 15.99 6.08
C THR A 136 4.53 15.40 5.09
N ALA A 137 5.43 14.58 5.61
CA ALA A 137 6.33 13.77 4.82
C ALA A 137 5.56 12.60 4.18
N TYR A 138 5.60 12.52 2.85
CA TYR A 138 4.98 11.44 2.08
C TYR A 138 6.04 10.53 1.47
N PRO A 139 5.90 9.20 1.59
CA PRO A 139 6.76 8.28 0.86
C PRO A 139 6.54 8.37 -0.66
N ILE A 140 7.63 8.35 -1.42
CA ILE A 140 7.59 8.25 -2.89
C ILE A 140 7.55 6.77 -3.27
N ARG A 141 6.41 6.33 -3.83
CA ARG A 141 6.17 4.91 -4.19
C ARG A 141 6.43 4.58 -5.64
N LYS A 142 6.17 5.55 -6.53
CA LYS A 142 6.37 5.42 -7.98
C LYS A 142 6.75 6.78 -8.55
N ILE A 143 7.67 6.77 -9.51
CA ILE A 143 8.04 7.94 -10.29
C ILE A 143 7.87 7.54 -11.76
N GLU A 144 7.03 8.27 -12.48
CA GLU A 144 6.94 8.16 -13.92
C GLU A 144 7.59 9.38 -14.55
N ARG A 145 8.52 9.16 -15.48
CA ARG A 145 9.14 10.23 -16.26
C ARG A 145 8.79 10.03 -17.72
N SER A 146 8.17 11.04 -18.31
CA SER A 146 7.83 11.06 -19.73
C SER A 146 8.42 12.31 -20.38
N LYS A 147 8.61 12.24 -21.71
CA LYS A 147 9.11 13.39 -22.47
C LYS A 147 8.00 14.43 -22.61
N PHE A 148 8.28 15.67 -22.22
CA PHE A 148 7.35 16.79 -22.31
C PHE A 148 7.91 17.88 -23.22
N GLY A 149 7.32 18.04 -24.40
CA GLY A 149 7.84 18.96 -25.42
C GLY A 149 9.18 18.53 -26.03
N ILE A 150 9.94 19.49 -26.55
CA ILE A 150 11.19 19.22 -27.29
C ILE A 150 12.35 18.87 -26.33
N THR A 151 12.41 19.53 -25.16
CA THR A 151 13.51 19.43 -24.20
C THR A 151 13.08 19.16 -22.76
N GLY A 152 11.78 19.14 -22.46
CA GLY A 152 11.28 18.96 -21.10
C GLY A 152 11.08 17.50 -20.72
N ILE A 153 11.08 17.25 -19.42
CA ILE A 153 10.70 15.98 -18.80
C ILE A 153 9.52 16.30 -17.87
N GLN A 154 8.42 15.59 -18.04
CA GLN A 154 7.34 15.60 -17.06
C GLN A 154 7.58 14.47 -16.08
N THR A 155 7.64 14.81 -14.81
CA THR A 155 7.78 13.84 -13.72
C THR A 155 6.46 13.75 -12.99
N VAL A 156 5.89 12.55 -12.88
CA VAL A 156 4.70 12.29 -12.09
C VAL A 156 5.12 11.47 -10.88
N LEU A 157 4.98 12.06 -9.69
CA LEU A 157 5.15 11.35 -8.44
C LEU A 157 3.85 10.70 -8.03
N TYR A 158 3.96 9.48 -7.53
CA TYR A 158 2.92 8.86 -6.76
C TYR A 158 3.38 8.86 -5.30
N LEU A 159 2.59 9.50 -4.45
CA LEU A 159 2.91 9.72 -3.04
C LEU A 159 1.93 8.95 -2.14
N GLY A 160 2.41 8.44 -1.01
CA GLY A 160 1.62 7.67 -0.04
C GLY A 160 2.02 6.19 0.03
N PHE A 161 1.44 5.45 0.98
CA PHE A 161 1.80 4.04 1.24
C PHE A 161 0.86 3.04 0.56
N GLY A 162 0.11 3.43 -0.48
CA GLY A 162 -0.74 2.50 -1.23
C GLY A 162 0.07 1.40 -1.93
N GLU A 163 -0.45 0.18 -1.91
CA GLU A 163 0.07 -0.93 -2.76
C GLU A 163 0.00 -0.52 -4.24
N SER A 164 0.96 -0.99 -5.03
CA SER A 164 0.85 -0.84 -6.49
C SER A 164 -0.32 -1.70 -6.99
N THR A 165 -1.03 -1.27 -8.04
CA THR A 165 -2.11 -2.08 -8.66
C THR A 165 -1.61 -3.47 -9.09
N PHE A 166 -0.31 -3.59 -9.39
CA PHE A 166 0.34 -4.86 -9.70
C PHE A 166 0.52 -5.74 -8.46
N GLU A 167 0.83 -5.17 -7.29
CA GLU A 167 0.92 -5.92 -6.03
C GLU A 167 -0.43 -6.52 -5.64
N GLU A 168 -1.52 -5.78 -5.86
CA GLU A 168 -2.87 -6.29 -5.59
C GLU A 168 -3.20 -7.49 -6.51
N ASP A 169 -2.88 -7.38 -7.79
CA ASP A 169 -3.07 -8.45 -8.77
C ASP A 169 -2.15 -9.65 -8.54
N ALA A 170 -0.87 -9.42 -8.23
CA ALA A 170 0.11 -10.46 -7.96
C ALA A 170 -0.17 -11.19 -6.65
N ALA A 171 -0.47 -10.47 -5.56
CA ALA A 171 -0.81 -11.06 -4.27
C ALA A 171 -2.14 -11.81 -4.34
N LYS A 172 -3.12 -11.32 -5.11
CA LYS A 172 -4.36 -12.04 -5.41
C LYS A 172 -4.09 -13.33 -6.19
N ALA A 173 -3.27 -13.27 -7.25
CA ALA A 173 -2.92 -14.45 -8.04
C ALA A 173 -2.15 -15.52 -7.23
N ILE A 174 -1.23 -15.09 -6.36
CA ILE A 174 -0.47 -16.00 -5.47
C ILE A 174 -1.41 -16.69 -4.47
N ARG A 175 -2.30 -15.93 -3.82
CA ARG A 175 -3.29 -16.49 -2.86
C ARG A 175 -4.25 -17.45 -3.56
N ASP A 176 -4.76 -17.10 -4.73
CA ASP A 176 -5.66 -17.96 -5.50
C ASP A 176 -4.97 -19.27 -5.93
N ASN A 177 -3.71 -19.20 -6.35
CA ASN A 177 -2.93 -20.39 -6.72
C ASN A 177 -2.60 -21.27 -5.51
N ALA A 178 -2.23 -20.66 -4.38
CA ALA A 178 -1.99 -21.39 -3.13
C ALA A 178 -3.27 -22.12 -2.66
N PHE A 179 -4.42 -21.43 -2.68
CA PHE A 179 -5.71 -22.02 -2.33
C PHE A 179 -6.10 -23.17 -3.27
N ARG A 180 -5.99 -22.97 -4.60
CA ARG A 180 -6.29 -24.03 -5.59
C ARG A 180 -5.37 -25.23 -5.44
N SER A 181 -4.09 -25.02 -5.17
CA SER A 181 -3.14 -26.11 -4.95
C SER A 181 -3.45 -26.87 -3.66
N HIS A 182 -3.79 -26.16 -2.58
CA HIS A 182 -4.20 -26.81 -1.34
C HIS A 182 -5.48 -27.62 -1.53
N LYS A 183 -6.53 -27.02 -2.10
CA LYS A 183 -7.79 -27.70 -2.40
C LYS A 183 -7.58 -28.94 -3.27
N SER A 184 -6.76 -28.83 -4.32
CA SER A 184 -6.38 -29.96 -5.18
C SER A 184 -5.73 -31.12 -4.41
N GLN A 185 -4.86 -30.82 -3.44
CA GLN A 185 -4.24 -31.83 -2.61
C GLN A 185 -5.21 -32.43 -1.58
N THR A 186 -6.09 -31.61 -1.00
CA THR A 186 -7.11 -32.09 -0.05
C THR A 186 -8.17 -32.95 -0.73
N ASP A 187 -8.64 -32.56 -1.92
CA ASP A 187 -9.60 -33.34 -2.72
C ASP A 187 -9.01 -34.70 -3.15
N ARG A 188 -7.68 -34.76 -3.40
CA ARG A 188 -6.95 -36.02 -3.64
C ARG A 188 -6.83 -36.92 -2.43
N LEU A 189 -6.87 -36.38 -1.21
CA LEU A 189 -6.81 -37.16 0.04
C LEU A 189 -8.17 -37.70 0.47
N ILE A 190 -9.27 -37.10 -0.01
CA ILE A 190 -10.65 -37.47 0.34
C ILE A 190 -11.26 -38.43 -0.71
N SER A 191 -10.65 -38.53 -1.90
CA SER A 191 -11.08 -39.46 -2.94
C SER A 191 -10.38 -40.82 -2.77
N PRO A 192 -11.10 -41.93 -2.49
CA PRO A 192 -10.52 -43.28 -2.39
C PRO A 192 -10.00 -43.82 -3.74
#